data_AF-A0A4Q0YQP9-F1
#
_entry.id   AF-A0A4Q0YQP9-F1
#
_cell.length_a   1.000
_cell.length_b   1.000
_cell.length_c   1.000
_cell.angle_alpha   90.00
_cell.angle_beta   90.00
_cell.angle_gamma   90.00
#
_symmetry.space_group_name_H-M   'P 1'
#
loop_
_entity.id
_entity.type
_entity.pdbx_description
1 polymer ?
#
loop_
_entity_poly.entity_id
_entity_poly.type
_entity_poly.pdbx_seq_one_letter_code
_entity_poly.pdbx_strand_id
1 'polypeptide(L)'
;MQQLALQLKDFNPSTIISQKTMKIESDFPFVNEPDIPEVDLIVCAADSPPLAIARYLLTESLHSDTPIVFGGVGLNQGNCGPLLISEDSKLEQLANTQQLLDTLGEIGSVFSASYGPTNSIVSGYISDLIIQFIAGEISEDQALRRIQF
;
A
#
# COMPACT_ATOMS: atom_id res chain seq x y z
N MET A 1 8.54 16.90 -5.54
CA MET A 1 8.45 15.58 -6.21
C MET A 1 9.63 15.28 -7.14
N GLN A 2 10.06 16.17 -8.04
CA GLN A 2 11.27 15.95 -8.87
C GLN A 2 12.55 15.61 -8.06
N GLN A 3 12.63 16.07 -6.81
CA GLN A 3 13.74 15.81 -5.90
C GLN A 3 13.91 14.34 -5.51
N LEU A 4 12.83 13.57 -5.34
CA LEU A 4 12.93 12.16 -4.92
C LEU A 4 13.51 11.29 -6.03
N ALA A 5 13.06 11.48 -7.27
CA ALA A 5 13.59 10.73 -8.41
C ALA A 5 15.09 10.98 -8.60
N LEU A 6 15.55 12.23 -8.40
CA LEU A 6 16.97 12.57 -8.44
C LEU A 6 17.74 11.89 -7.30
N GLN A 7 17.24 11.95 -6.07
CA GLN A 7 17.88 11.29 -4.92
C GLN A 7 18.00 9.77 -5.10
N LEU A 8 16.96 9.12 -5.65
CA LEU A 8 16.99 7.68 -5.95
C LEU A 8 18.00 7.35 -7.05
N LYS A 9 18.12 8.20 -8.08
CA LYS A 9 19.12 8.04 -9.14
C LYS A 9 20.55 8.26 -8.65
N ASP A 10 20.76 9.20 -7.73
CA ASP A 10 22.06 9.42 -7.12
C ASP A 10 22.48 8.21 -6.26
N PHE A 11 21.52 7.58 -5.58
CA PHE A 11 21.76 6.38 -4.77
C PHE A 11 21.98 5.12 -5.62
N ASN A 12 21.16 4.91 -6.66
CA ASN A 12 21.29 3.81 -7.61
C ASN A 12 21.01 4.28 -9.05
N PRO A 13 22.07 4.59 -9.84
CA PRO A 13 21.92 5.10 -11.19
C PRO A 13 21.18 4.16 -12.16
N SER A 14 21.24 2.85 -11.89
CA SER A 14 20.62 1.82 -12.73
C SER A 14 19.10 1.73 -12.57
N THR A 15 18.52 2.24 -11.47
CA THR A 15 17.08 2.20 -11.22
C THR A 15 16.32 3.03 -12.25
N ILE A 16 15.38 2.43 -12.97
CA ILE A 16 14.47 3.16 -13.87
C ILE A 16 13.30 3.70 -13.04
N ILE A 17 12.97 4.98 -13.20
CA ILE A 17 11.92 5.64 -12.41
C ILE A 17 10.93 6.28 -13.37
N SER A 18 9.65 5.92 -13.23
CA SER A 18 8.52 6.61 -13.82
C SER A 18 7.71 7.29 -12.73
N GLN A 19 7.04 8.40 -13.04
CA GLN A 19 6.22 9.14 -12.08
C GLN A 19 4.89 9.53 -12.72
N LYS A 20 3.80 9.26 -12.02
CA LYS A 20 2.46 9.75 -12.33
C LYS A 20 1.96 10.57 -11.16
N THR A 21 1.40 11.75 -11.43
CA THR A 21 0.72 12.55 -10.40
C THR A 21 -0.76 12.22 -10.46
N MET A 22 -1.31 11.75 -9.35
CA MET A 22 -2.70 11.39 -9.19
C MET A 22 -3.22 11.96 -7.88
N LYS A 23 -4.49 12.37 -7.85
CA LYS A 23 -5.20 12.74 -6.64
C LYS A 23 -6.33 11.74 -6.44
N ILE A 24 -6.31 11.03 -5.32
CA ILE A 24 -7.37 10.10 -4.92
C ILE A 24 -8.26 10.85 -3.92
N GLU A 25 -9.54 10.92 -4.21
CA GLU A 25 -10.55 11.57 -3.37
C GLU A 25 -11.35 10.52 -2.60
N SER A 26 -12.07 10.91 -1.54
CA SER A 26 -12.82 9.97 -0.70
C SER A 26 -13.99 9.30 -1.44
N ASP A 27 -14.56 10.01 -2.41
CA ASP A 27 -15.63 9.59 -3.30
C ASP A 27 -15.11 9.06 -4.65
N PHE A 28 -13.81 8.79 -4.76
CA PHE A 28 -13.21 8.37 -6.03
C PHE A 28 -13.99 7.17 -6.60
N PRO A 29 -14.54 7.31 -7.81
CA PRO A 29 -15.40 6.28 -8.38
C PRO A 29 -14.58 5.02 -8.65
N PHE A 30 -15.24 3.86 -8.55
CA PHE A 30 -14.67 2.62 -9.11
C PHE A 30 -14.45 2.85 -10.60
N VAL A 31 -13.20 2.80 -11.04
CA VAL A 31 -12.84 2.94 -12.45
C VAL A 31 -13.04 1.59 -13.13
N ASN A 32 -13.62 1.59 -14.33
CA ASN A 32 -13.85 0.34 -15.09
C ASN A 32 -12.59 -0.21 -15.76
N GLU A 33 -11.50 0.55 -15.77
CA GLU A 33 -10.22 0.19 -16.38
C GLU A 33 -9.09 0.55 -15.40
N PRO A 34 -8.00 -0.25 -15.35
CA PRO A 34 -6.88 0.02 -14.45
C PRO A 34 -6.20 1.34 -14.80
N ASP A 35 -6.04 2.19 -13.79
CA ASP A 35 -5.40 3.51 -13.91
C ASP A 35 -3.91 3.45 -13.49
N ILE A 36 -3.46 2.30 -12.99
CA ILE A 36 -2.05 2.02 -12.70
C ILE A 36 -1.36 1.27 -13.86
N PRO A 37 -0.07 1.54 -14.13
CA PRO A 37 0.69 0.75 -15.11
C PRO A 37 0.83 -0.70 -14.63
N GLU A 38 1.09 -1.61 -15.57
CA GLU A 38 1.44 -3.00 -15.26
C GLU A 38 2.71 -3.04 -14.40
N VAL A 39 2.60 -3.64 -13.22
CA VAL A 39 3.67 -3.77 -12.24
C VAL A 39 3.58 -5.13 -11.56
N ASP A 40 4.70 -5.62 -11.04
CA ASP A 40 4.75 -6.91 -10.33
C ASP A 40 4.15 -6.86 -8.92
N LEU A 41 4.06 -5.66 -8.33
CA LEU A 41 3.59 -5.45 -6.96
C LEU A 41 3.13 -4.00 -6.76
N ILE A 42 2.05 -3.83 -6.01
CA ILE A 42 1.59 -2.53 -5.50
C ILE A 42 1.97 -2.39 -4.01
N VAL A 43 2.48 -1.22 -3.63
CA VAL A 43 2.77 -0.87 -2.22
C VAL A 43 1.81 0.23 -1.77
N CYS A 44 0.90 -0.10 -0.86
CA CYS A 44 -0.01 0.86 -0.24
C CYS A 44 0.55 1.32 1.13
N ALA A 45 1.30 2.41 1.11
CA ALA A 45 1.85 3.07 2.32
C ALA A 45 1.32 4.50 2.51
N ALA A 46 0.15 4.81 1.93
CA ALA A 46 -0.49 6.12 2.02
C ALA A 46 -1.63 6.09 3.05
N ASP A 47 -1.74 7.14 3.84
CA ASP A 47 -2.72 7.25 4.95
C ASP A 47 -3.96 8.08 4.59
N SER A 48 -3.94 8.79 3.45
CA SER A 48 -4.94 9.78 3.07
C SER A 48 -5.35 9.66 1.60
N PRO A 49 -6.66 9.67 1.27
CA PRO A 49 -7.81 9.71 2.18
C PRO A 49 -7.96 8.40 3.00
N PRO A 50 -8.26 8.47 4.31
CA PRO A 50 -8.29 7.30 5.19
C PRO A 50 -9.24 6.22 4.67
N LEU A 51 -8.76 4.97 4.62
CA LEU A 51 -9.44 3.77 4.09
C LEU A 51 -9.82 3.83 2.59
N ALA A 52 -10.20 4.99 2.06
CA ALA A 52 -10.55 5.16 0.64
C ALA A 52 -9.37 4.90 -0.28
N ILE A 53 -8.15 5.33 0.08
CA ILE A 53 -6.94 5.03 -0.70
C ILE A 53 -6.63 3.52 -0.72
N ALA A 54 -6.81 2.84 0.40
CA ALA A 54 -6.61 1.39 0.48
C ALA A 54 -7.67 0.65 -0.35
N ARG A 55 -8.95 1.07 -0.28
CA ARG A 55 -10.03 0.51 -1.11
C ARG A 55 -9.76 0.68 -2.61
N TYR A 56 -9.32 1.87 -3.01
CA TYR A 56 -8.95 2.17 -4.40
C TYR A 56 -7.82 1.24 -4.88
N LEU A 57 -6.71 1.18 -4.15
CA LEU A 57 -5.57 0.34 -4.55
C LEU A 57 -5.88 -1.18 -4.51
N LEU A 58 -6.75 -1.63 -3.61
CA LEU A 58 -7.26 -3.02 -3.62
C LEU A 58 -8.07 -3.33 -4.88
N THR A 59 -8.88 -2.38 -5.32
CA THR A 59 -9.68 -2.52 -6.55
C THR A 59 -8.77 -2.60 -7.77
N GLU A 60 -7.78 -1.71 -7.86
CA GLU A 60 -6.78 -1.74 -8.94
C GLU A 60 -6.01 -3.07 -8.93
N SER A 61 -5.58 -3.53 -7.75
CA SER A 61 -4.91 -4.82 -7.54
C SER A 61 -5.75 -6.04 -7.97
N LEU A 62 -7.07 -5.97 -7.83
CA LEU A 62 -7.99 -6.99 -8.35
C LEU A 62 -8.12 -6.91 -9.88
N HIS A 63 -8.27 -5.71 -10.43
CA HIS A 63 -8.43 -5.49 -11.86
C HIS A 63 -7.20 -5.91 -12.67
N SER A 64 -5.99 -5.63 -12.16
CA SER A 64 -4.72 -5.93 -12.83
C SER A 64 -4.13 -7.29 -12.43
N ASP A 65 -4.83 -8.06 -11.60
CA ASP A 65 -4.31 -9.26 -10.93
C ASP A 65 -2.90 -9.09 -10.33
N THR A 66 -2.67 -7.92 -9.72
CA THR A 66 -1.36 -7.57 -9.17
C THR A 66 -1.36 -7.75 -7.65
N PRO A 67 -0.38 -8.43 -7.06
CA PRO A 67 -0.24 -8.51 -5.60
C PRO A 67 -0.10 -7.12 -4.95
N ILE A 68 -0.57 -6.98 -3.71
CA ILE A 68 -0.53 -5.70 -2.99
C ILE A 68 -0.11 -5.88 -1.54
N VAL A 69 0.82 -5.04 -1.06
CA VAL A 69 1.25 -5.01 0.34
C VAL A 69 0.84 -3.71 1.02
N PHE A 70 0.40 -3.81 2.27
CA PHE A 70 0.03 -2.66 3.09
C PHE A 70 1.10 -2.30 4.09
N GLY A 71 1.23 -0.99 4.33
CA GLY A 71 2.06 -0.40 5.35
C GLY A 71 1.33 0.73 6.03
N GLY A 72 1.46 0.84 7.35
CA GLY A 72 0.91 1.96 8.10
C GLY A 72 1.73 2.27 9.34
N VAL A 73 1.64 3.52 9.76
CA VAL A 73 2.36 4.04 10.92
C VAL A 73 1.43 4.90 11.76
N GLY A 74 1.55 4.73 13.07
CA GLY A 74 1.18 5.72 14.07
C GLY A 74 2.43 6.38 14.66
N LEU A 75 2.25 7.14 15.74
CA LEU A 75 3.38 7.76 16.46
C LEU A 75 4.37 6.73 16.98
N ASN A 76 3.86 5.77 17.74
CA ASN A 76 4.63 4.74 18.44
C ASN A 76 4.20 3.32 18.06
N GLN A 77 3.36 3.18 17.04
CA GLN A 77 2.86 1.91 16.55
C GLN A 77 3.11 1.80 15.05
N GLY A 78 3.31 0.59 14.57
CA GLY A 78 3.49 0.33 13.14
C GLY A 78 2.84 -0.97 12.73
N ASN A 79 2.41 -1.03 11.46
CA ASN A 79 1.99 -2.27 10.84
C ASN A 79 2.67 -2.49 9.49
N CYS A 80 3.18 -3.70 9.30
CA CYS A 80 3.64 -4.21 8.02
C CYS A 80 2.76 -5.39 7.61
N GLY A 81 2.25 -5.34 6.38
CA GLY A 81 1.35 -6.33 5.82
C GLY A 81 -0.14 -6.02 6.07
N PRO A 82 -1.03 -6.86 5.51
CA PRO A 82 -0.69 -8.11 4.82
C PRO A 82 -0.14 -7.85 3.40
N LEU A 83 0.56 -8.83 2.84
CA LEU A 83 0.78 -8.96 1.40
C LEU A 83 -0.31 -9.90 0.85
N LEU A 84 -1.15 -9.37 -0.02
CA LEU A 84 -2.27 -10.08 -0.64
C LEU A 84 -1.86 -10.51 -2.05
N ILE A 85 -1.92 -11.81 -2.30
CA ILE A 85 -1.50 -12.41 -3.57
C ILE A 85 -2.73 -12.93 -4.31
N SER A 86 -3.51 -13.80 -3.66
CA SER A 86 -4.72 -14.39 -4.23
C SER A 86 -5.88 -13.40 -4.36
N GLU A 87 -6.72 -13.63 -5.37
CA GLU A 87 -7.99 -12.92 -5.54
C GLU A 87 -8.87 -13.00 -4.30
N ASP A 88 -8.99 -14.18 -3.69
CA ASP A 88 -9.81 -14.40 -2.49
C ASP A 88 -9.38 -13.51 -1.32
N SER A 89 -8.08 -13.44 -1.02
CA SER A 89 -7.55 -12.60 0.06
C SER A 89 -7.74 -11.10 -0.23
N LYS A 90 -7.61 -10.69 -1.50
CA LYS A 90 -7.89 -9.33 -1.97
C LYS A 90 -9.37 -8.97 -1.79
N LEU A 91 -10.29 -9.86 -2.17
CA LEU A 91 -11.74 -9.68 -2.02
C LEU A 91 -12.16 -9.62 -0.56
N GLU A 92 -11.61 -10.49 0.29
CA GLU A 92 -11.89 -10.47 1.74
C GLU A 92 -11.44 -9.14 2.36
N GLN A 93 -10.22 -8.69 2.06
CA GLN A 93 -9.72 -7.41 2.56
C GLN A 93 -10.54 -6.22 2.02
N LEU A 94 -11.01 -6.27 0.78
CA LEU A 94 -11.87 -5.25 0.19
C LEU A 94 -13.22 -5.18 0.92
N ALA A 95 -13.85 -6.33 1.17
CA ALA A 95 -15.11 -6.41 1.92
C ALA A 95 -14.96 -5.84 3.35
N ASN A 96 -13.88 -6.21 4.05
CA ASN A 96 -13.57 -5.67 5.38
C ASN A 96 -13.36 -4.14 5.35
N THR A 97 -12.66 -3.65 4.33
CA THR A 97 -12.40 -2.21 4.16
C THR A 97 -13.70 -1.44 3.90
N GLN A 98 -14.59 -1.99 3.06
CA GLN A 98 -15.90 -1.40 2.77
C GLN A 98 -16.78 -1.38 4.03
N GLN A 99 -16.82 -2.47 4.79
CA GLN A 99 -17.58 -2.54 6.03
C GLN A 99 -17.11 -1.49 7.05
N LEU A 100 -15.80 -1.26 7.15
CA LEU A 100 -15.24 -0.23 8.03
C LEU A 100 -15.63 1.18 7.57
N LEU A 101 -15.58 1.46 6.27
CA LEU A 101 -16.05 2.73 5.70
C LEU A 101 -17.53 2.96 5.99
N ASP A 102 -18.38 1.95 5.80
CA ASP A 102 -19.82 2.04 6.06
C ASP A 102 -20.11 2.26 7.55
N THR A 103 -19.29 1.68 8.44
CA THR A 103 -19.45 1.81 9.90
C THR A 103 -18.96 3.15 10.43
N LEU A 104 -17.82 3.64 9.92
CA LEU A 104 -17.18 4.87 10.41
C LEU A 104 -17.75 6.13 9.75
N GLY A 105 -18.36 6.02 8.57
CA GLY A 105 -18.86 7.15 7.79
C GLY A 105 -17.73 8.05 7.30
N GLU A 106 -17.99 9.36 7.19
CA GLU A 106 -16.96 10.35 6.89
C GLU A 106 -15.96 10.45 8.06
N ILE A 107 -14.78 9.86 7.87
CA ILE A 107 -13.65 10.05 8.78
C ILE A 107 -13.17 11.49 8.59
N GLY A 108 -13.35 12.33 9.60
CA GLY A 108 -12.94 13.74 9.60
C GLY A 108 -11.42 13.93 9.44
N SER A 109 -10.95 15.17 9.64
CA SER A 109 -9.51 15.47 9.55
C SER A 109 -8.71 14.73 10.64
N VAL A 110 -8.12 13.59 10.26
CA VAL A 110 -7.14 12.90 11.10
C VAL A 110 -5.83 13.65 10.97
N PHE A 111 -5.40 14.31 12.04
CA PHE A 111 -4.06 14.88 12.12
C PHE A 111 -3.09 13.73 12.40
N SER A 112 -2.45 13.20 11.36
CA SER A 112 -1.39 12.21 11.53
C SER A 112 -0.13 12.91 12.04
N ALA A 113 0.34 12.49 13.22
CA ALA A 113 1.65 12.88 13.70
C ALA A 113 2.65 11.80 13.25
N SER A 114 3.62 12.20 12.43
CA SER A 114 4.60 11.28 11.85
C SER A 114 5.86 11.24 12.71
N TYR A 115 6.38 10.04 12.97
CA TYR A 115 7.64 9.83 13.69
C TYR A 115 8.64 9.07 12.82
N GLY A 116 9.74 9.74 12.48
CA GLY A 116 10.76 9.23 11.54
C GLY A 116 11.24 7.81 11.87
N PRO A 117 11.62 7.50 13.13
CA PRO A 117 12.05 6.16 13.51
C PRO A 117 11.01 5.06 13.22
N THR A 118 9.73 5.30 13.55
CA THR A 118 8.65 4.34 13.28
C THR A 118 8.49 4.10 11.77
N ASN A 119 8.53 5.17 10.96
CA ASN A 119 8.50 5.06 9.51
C ASN A 119 9.66 4.23 8.96
N SER A 120 10.89 4.48 9.45
CA SER A 120 12.06 3.74 9.02
C SER A 120 11.94 2.25 9.33
N ILE A 121 11.47 1.89 10.53
CA ILE A 121 11.27 0.48 10.93
C ILE A 121 10.22 -0.18 10.05
N VAL A 122 9.04 0.43 9.88
CA VAL A 122 7.96 -0.13 9.04
C VAL A 122 8.41 -0.25 7.58
N SER A 123 9.06 0.77 7.02
CA SER A 123 9.57 0.72 5.64
C SER A 123 10.63 -0.38 5.44
N GLY A 124 11.45 -0.66 6.46
CA GLY A 124 12.40 -1.76 6.45
C GLY A 124 11.71 -3.12 6.38
N TYR A 125 10.71 -3.36 7.24
CA TYR A 125 9.93 -4.59 7.21
C TYR A 125 9.17 -4.80 5.90
N ILE A 126 8.57 -3.74 5.35
CA ILE A 126 7.89 -3.80 4.06
C ILE A 126 8.90 -4.16 2.96
N SER A 127 10.06 -3.50 2.93
CA SER A 127 11.08 -3.77 1.93
C SER A 127 11.58 -5.21 1.99
N ASP A 128 11.81 -5.75 3.18
CA ASP A 128 12.20 -7.14 3.41
C ASP A 128 11.14 -8.13 2.91
N LEU A 129 9.86 -7.88 3.24
CA LEU A 129 8.73 -8.68 2.77
C LEU A 129 8.62 -8.69 1.24
N ILE A 130 8.84 -7.53 0.60
CA ILE A 130 8.84 -7.40 -0.86
C ILE A 130 9.99 -8.18 -1.49
N ILE A 131 11.20 -8.09 -0.92
CA ILE A 131 12.37 -8.81 -1.42
C ILE A 131 12.13 -10.32 -1.34
N GLN A 132 11.64 -10.82 -0.21
CA GLN A 132 11.32 -12.24 -0.04
C GLN A 132 10.22 -12.71 -1.01
N PHE A 133 9.22 -11.87 -1.26
CA PHE A 133 8.17 -12.16 -2.24
C PHE A 133 8.73 -12.28 -3.66
N ILE A 134 9.49 -11.28 -4.11
CA ILE A 134 10.10 -11.28 -5.46
C ILE A 134 11.10 -12.44 -5.61
N ALA A 135 11.81 -12.81 -4.54
CA ALA A 135 12.73 -13.94 -4.54
C ALA A 135 12.01 -15.32 -4.54
N GLY A 136 10.68 -15.36 -4.34
CA GLY A 136 9.91 -16.60 -4.24
C GLY A 136 10.15 -17.36 -2.93
N GLU A 137 10.58 -16.66 -1.87
CA GLU A 137 10.96 -17.26 -0.58
C GLU A 137 9.82 -17.27 0.45
N ILE A 138 8.70 -16.62 0.15
CA ILE A 138 7.55 -16.51 1.06
C ILE A 138 6.36 -17.32 0.55
N SER A 139 5.72 -18.07 1.46
CA SER A 139 4.44 -18.71 1.18
C SER A 139 3.26 -17.73 1.33
N GLU A 140 2.11 -18.05 0.75
CA GLU A 140 0.90 -17.25 0.89
C GLU A 140 0.49 -17.07 2.37
N ASP A 141 0.55 -18.14 3.17
CA ASP A 141 0.26 -18.08 4.61
C ASP A 141 1.21 -17.14 5.37
N GLN A 142 2.46 -17.00 4.92
CA GLN A 142 3.42 -16.07 5.51
C GLN A 142 3.15 -14.64 5.04
N ALA A 143 2.79 -14.46 3.77
CA ALA A 143 2.45 -13.17 3.18
C ALA A 143 1.26 -12.50 3.86
N LEU A 144 0.26 -13.29 4.29
CA LEU A 144 -0.92 -12.79 4.99
C LEU A 144 -0.65 -12.31 6.43
N ARG A 145 0.51 -12.65 7.02
CA ARG A 145 0.82 -12.27 8.40
C ARG A 145 1.07 -10.78 8.50
N ARG A 146 0.52 -10.19 9.57
CA ARG A 146 0.78 -8.79 9.94
C ARG A 146 1.82 -8.77 11.05
N ILE A 147 2.84 -7.93 10.87
CA ILE A 147 3.73 -7.55 11.95
C ILE A 147 3.18 -6.26 12.55
N GLN A 148 2.90 -6.27 13.85
CA GLN A 148 2.42 -5.11 14.60
C GLN A 148 3.31 -4.91 15.83
N PHE A 149 3.64 -3.66 16.13
CA PHE A 149 4.39 -3.26 17.32
C PHE A 149 3.93 -1.88 17.79
#